data_AF-A0A2E7J6G8-F1
#
_entry.id   AF-A0A2E7J6G8-F1
#
_cell.length_a   1.000
_cell.length_b   1.000
_cell.length_c   1.000
_cell.angle_alpha   90.00
_cell.angle_beta   90.00
_cell.angle_gamma   90.00
#
_symmetry.space_group_name_H-M   'P 1'
#
loop_
_entity.id
_entity.type
_entity.pdbx_description
1 polymer ?
#
loop_
_entity_poly.entity_id
_entity_poly.type
_entity_poly.pdbx_seq_one_letter_code
_entity_poly.pdbx_strand_id
1 'polypeptide(L)'
;MDDIQAHKAKKKLKKMLSSKSWNMEGFHANSDIAVNAYVYDPFDSEQIALAGFTEQDLVRLKQIKEPIEAVCGAVDQQFKRYVNASGGGIRKRVEELGVLIGIYMVNTTSYQTLCANEKDGHRHFIILLYRNRHTNECTLRPFGLVSQEPILEAELIKQYAQSVIARDELANPSYFNSSPVVPFRR
;
A
#
# COMPACT_ATOMS: atom_id res chain seq x y z
N MET A 1 -3.73 23.34 -5.68
CA MET A 1 -4.48 22.22 -6.29
C MET A 1 -5.07 21.42 -5.14
N ASP A 2 -6.05 21.96 -4.45
CA ASP A 2 -7.51 21.94 -4.69
C ASP A 2 -8.14 20.84 -3.79
N ASP A 3 -8.23 21.14 -2.49
CA ASP A 3 -8.80 20.27 -1.45
C ASP A 3 -10.19 19.76 -1.80
N ILE A 4 -10.93 20.53 -2.61
CA ILE A 4 -12.24 20.17 -3.15
C ILE A 4 -12.12 18.98 -4.11
N GLN A 5 -11.08 18.94 -4.95
CA GLN A 5 -10.82 17.81 -5.85
C GLN A 5 -10.36 16.57 -5.07
N ALA A 6 -9.47 16.73 -4.08
CA ALA A 6 -9.05 15.64 -3.22
C ALA A 6 -10.23 15.05 -2.43
N HIS A 7 -11.13 15.91 -1.92
CA HIS A 7 -12.34 15.48 -1.23
C HIS A 7 -13.33 14.75 -2.16
N LYS A 8 -13.54 15.26 -3.39
CA LYS A 8 -14.37 14.60 -4.41
C LYS A 8 -13.80 13.25 -4.82
N ALA A 9 -12.49 13.15 -5.02
CA ALA A 9 -11.78 11.90 -5.33
C ALA A 9 -11.92 10.89 -4.18
N LYS A 10 -11.68 11.31 -2.93
CA LYS A 10 -11.88 10.46 -1.75
C LYS A 10 -13.32 9.95 -1.65
N LYS A 11 -14.32 10.81 -1.90
CA LYS A 11 -15.73 10.42 -1.92
C LYS A 11 -16.05 9.43 -3.05
N LYS A 12 -15.44 9.61 -4.23
CA LYS A 12 -15.57 8.71 -5.37
C LYS A 12 -14.94 7.35 -5.09
N LEU A 13 -13.72 7.31 -4.55
CA LEU A 13 -13.04 6.10 -4.08
C LEU A 13 -13.91 5.35 -3.07
N LYS A 14 -14.43 6.04 -2.05
CA LYS A 14 -15.34 5.45 -1.06
C LYS A 14 -16.59 4.86 -1.71
N LYS A 15 -17.21 5.58 -2.67
CA LYS A 15 -18.38 5.10 -3.40
C LYS A 15 -18.05 3.87 -4.25
N MET A 16 -16.92 3.89 -4.97
CA MET A 16 -16.44 2.77 -5.78
C MET A 16 -16.18 1.52 -4.95
N LEU A 17 -15.54 1.66 -3.79
CA LEU A 17 -15.34 0.55 -2.84
C LEU A 17 -16.68 0.00 -2.32
N SER A 18 -17.66 0.87 -2.09
CA SER A 18 -18.99 0.44 -1.62
C SER A 18 -19.88 -0.19 -2.70
N SER A 19 -19.64 0.14 -3.98
CA SER A 19 -20.54 -0.21 -5.09
C SER A 19 -20.02 -1.35 -5.97
N LYS A 20 -18.75 -1.72 -5.86
CA LYS A 20 -18.15 -2.81 -6.64
C LYS A 20 -17.98 -4.03 -5.74
N SER A 21 -18.56 -5.15 -6.17
CA SER A 21 -18.15 -6.49 -5.78
C SER A 21 -16.78 -6.76 -6.42
N TRP A 22 -15.73 -6.18 -5.83
CA TRP A 22 -14.39 -6.58 -6.18
C TRP A 22 -14.24 -8.02 -5.69
N ASN A 23 -14.25 -8.97 -6.63
CA ASN A 23 -13.83 -10.33 -6.34
C ASN A 23 -12.31 -10.30 -6.17
N MET A 24 -11.85 -9.78 -5.04
CA MET A 24 -10.58 -10.23 -4.49
C MET A 24 -10.87 -11.65 -4.00
N GLU A 25 -10.59 -12.64 -4.85
CA GLU A 25 -10.65 -14.04 -4.44
C GLU A 25 -9.78 -14.16 -3.19
N GLY A 26 -10.43 -14.51 -2.08
CA GLY A 26 -9.87 -14.24 -0.76
C GLY A 26 -8.54 -14.94 -0.61
N PHE A 27 -7.44 -14.17 -0.51
CA PHE A 27 -6.14 -14.60 0.01
C PHE A 27 -5.74 -16.04 -0.31
N HIS A 28 -5.90 -16.45 -1.57
CA HIS A 28 -5.44 -17.76 -2.00
C HIS A 28 -3.98 -17.61 -2.45
N ALA A 29 -3.07 -18.14 -1.63
CA ALA A 29 -1.63 -18.12 -1.82
C ALA A 29 -1.12 -19.02 -2.96
N ASN A 30 -1.90 -19.22 -4.03
CA ASN A 30 -1.62 -20.25 -5.04
C ASN A 30 -1.28 -19.67 -6.41
N SER A 31 -0.01 -19.89 -6.82
CA SER A 31 0.58 -19.89 -8.18
C SER A 31 0.38 -18.73 -9.17
N ASP A 32 -0.69 -17.94 -9.11
CA ASP A 32 -1.02 -16.90 -10.10
C ASP A 32 -0.85 -15.46 -9.58
N ILE A 33 -0.43 -15.31 -8.32
CA ILE A 33 -0.12 -14.03 -7.71
C ILE A 33 1.15 -13.45 -8.34
N ALA A 34 0.99 -12.29 -8.96
CA ALA A 34 2.08 -11.53 -9.59
C ALA A 34 2.85 -10.70 -8.57
N VAL A 35 2.16 -10.12 -7.58
CA VAL A 35 2.75 -9.30 -6.51
C VAL A 35 1.94 -9.45 -5.22
N ASN A 36 2.64 -9.62 -4.09
CA ASN A 36 2.08 -9.45 -2.76
C ASN A 36 2.33 -8.03 -2.27
N ALA A 37 1.28 -7.30 -1.86
CA ALA A 37 1.41 -6.00 -1.23
C ALA A 37 1.07 -6.04 0.26
N TYR A 38 1.89 -5.36 1.06
CA TYR A 38 1.76 -5.27 2.51
C TYR A 38 1.54 -3.83 2.93
N VAL A 39 0.72 -3.61 3.95
CA VAL A 39 0.72 -2.37 4.73
C VAL A 39 1.12 -2.71 6.14
N TYR A 40 2.12 -2.00 6.65
CA TYR A 40 2.64 -2.18 8.00
C TYR A 40 2.69 -0.83 8.72
N ASP A 41 2.23 -0.82 9.96
CA ASP A 41 2.36 0.30 10.88
C ASP A 41 3.33 -0.06 12.01
N PRO A 42 4.61 0.37 11.92
CA PRO A 42 5.62 0.08 12.94
C PRO A 42 5.52 0.96 14.19
N PHE A 43 4.64 1.96 14.23
CA PHE A 43 4.67 2.99 15.27
C PHE A 43 3.49 2.92 16.23
N ASP A 44 2.28 2.69 15.74
CA ASP A 44 1.08 2.76 16.58
C ASP A 44 0.51 1.35 16.90
N SER A 45 0.34 0.49 15.90
CA SER A 45 -0.40 -0.77 16.05
C SER A 45 0.43 -2.05 15.90
N GLU A 46 1.60 -1.97 15.29
CA GLU A 46 2.43 -3.11 14.87
C GLU A 46 1.70 -4.14 13.98
N GLN A 47 0.55 -3.76 13.40
CA GLN A 47 -0.26 -4.65 12.58
C GLN A 47 0.22 -4.67 11.13
N ILE A 48 0.06 -5.83 10.50
CA ILE A 48 0.36 -6.03 9.07
C ILE A 48 -0.91 -6.51 8.37
N ALA A 49 -1.27 -5.81 7.31
CA ALA A 49 -2.26 -6.29 6.34
C ALA A 49 -1.55 -6.71 5.06
N LEU A 50 -1.97 -7.83 4.48
CA LEU A 50 -1.49 -8.35 3.20
C LEU A 50 -2.62 -8.21 2.16
N ALA A 51 -2.27 -8.11 0.87
CA ALA A 51 -3.13 -8.37 -0.29
C ALA A 51 -2.28 -8.96 -1.43
N GLY A 52 -2.70 -10.09 -1.99
CA GLY A 52 -2.12 -10.64 -3.22
C GLY A 52 -2.83 -10.10 -4.45
N PHE A 53 -2.10 -9.84 -5.53
CA PHE A 53 -2.65 -9.36 -6.81
C PHE A 53 -2.23 -10.26 -7.96
N THR A 54 -3.21 -10.67 -8.76
CA THR A 54 -2.97 -11.30 -10.06
C THR A 54 -2.62 -10.27 -11.12
N GLU A 55 -2.08 -10.69 -12.27
CA GLU A 55 -1.88 -9.79 -13.42
C GLU A 55 -3.18 -9.12 -13.88
N GLN A 56 -4.32 -9.83 -13.81
CA GLN A 56 -5.61 -9.27 -14.19
C GLN A 56 -6.04 -8.15 -13.25
N ASP A 57 -5.81 -8.30 -11.94
CA ASP A 57 -6.08 -7.26 -10.96
C ASP A 57 -5.23 -6.02 -11.23
N LEU A 58 -3.94 -6.21 -11.49
CA LEU A 58 -3.01 -5.12 -11.80
C LEU A 58 -3.45 -4.34 -13.05
N VAL A 59 -3.91 -5.02 -14.10
CA VAL A 59 -4.46 -4.37 -15.30
C VAL A 59 -5.70 -3.53 -14.95
N ARG A 60 -6.61 -4.05 -14.14
CA ARG A 60 -7.83 -3.31 -13.72
C ARG A 60 -7.49 -2.12 -12.84
N LEU A 61 -6.55 -2.27 -11.91
CA LEU A 61 -6.13 -1.22 -10.98
C LEU A 61 -5.45 -0.05 -11.71
N LYS A 62 -4.65 -0.32 -12.75
CA LYS A 62 -4.03 0.71 -13.61
C LYS A 62 -5.03 1.60 -14.34
N GLN A 63 -6.28 1.15 -14.53
CA GLN A 63 -7.34 1.96 -15.15
C GLN A 63 -7.94 3.00 -14.19
N ILE A 64 -7.70 2.87 -12.89
CA ILE A 64 -8.22 3.79 -11.88
C ILE A 64 -7.28 5.00 -11.76
N LYS A 65 -7.73 6.14 -12.30
CA LYS A 65 -7.01 7.41 -12.24
C LYS A 65 -7.59 8.29 -11.13
N GLU A 66 -7.06 8.12 -9.93
CA GLU A 66 -7.40 8.95 -8.77
C GLU A 66 -6.17 9.74 -8.32
N PRO A 67 -6.32 10.99 -7.82
CA PRO A 67 -5.23 11.74 -7.20
C PRO A 67 -4.58 10.94 -6.08
N ILE A 68 -3.25 10.89 -6.07
CA ILE A 68 -2.53 9.99 -5.17
C ILE A 68 -2.71 10.40 -3.71
N GLU A 69 -2.84 11.70 -3.42
CA GLU A 69 -3.06 12.22 -2.08
C GLU A 69 -4.39 11.70 -1.50
N ALA A 70 -5.42 11.59 -2.35
CA ALA A 70 -6.70 11.02 -1.97
C ALA A 70 -6.60 9.50 -1.71
N VAL A 71 -5.77 8.79 -2.48
CA VAL A 71 -5.47 7.37 -2.26
C VAL A 71 -4.72 7.19 -0.94
N CYS A 72 -3.68 7.97 -0.68
CA CYS A 72 -2.91 7.94 0.56
C CYS A 72 -3.80 8.16 1.79
N GLY A 73 -4.65 9.20 1.77
CA GLY A 73 -5.59 9.47 2.85
C GLY A 73 -6.70 8.44 3.00
N ALA A 74 -6.97 7.64 1.96
CA ALA A 74 -7.91 6.52 2.03
C ALA A 74 -7.26 5.25 2.60
N VAL A 75 -6.00 4.96 2.25
CA VAL A 75 -5.21 3.85 2.80
C VAL A 75 -5.07 4.00 4.32
N ASP A 76 -4.61 5.16 4.81
CA ASP A 76 -4.48 5.42 6.26
C ASP A 76 -5.82 5.21 7.00
N GLN A 77 -6.91 5.76 6.46
CA GLN A 77 -8.23 5.64 7.08
C GLN A 77 -8.74 4.19 7.10
N GLN A 78 -8.54 3.42 6.02
CA GLN A 78 -8.99 2.02 5.98
C GLN A 78 -8.11 1.10 6.78
N PHE A 79 -6.80 1.38 6.87
CA PHE A 79 -5.91 0.64 7.75
C PHE A 79 -6.32 0.80 9.21
N LYS A 80 -6.59 2.03 9.67
CA LYS A 80 -7.14 2.27 11.03
C LYS A 80 -8.43 1.51 11.30
N ARG A 81 -9.30 1.36 10.30
CA ARG A 81 -10.54 0.58 10.42
C ARG A 81 -10.29 -0.92 10.45
N TYR A 82 -9.29 -1.39 9.72
CA TYR A 82 -8.84 -2.77 9.77
C TYR A 82 -8.31 -3.12 11.16
N VAL A 83 -7.40 -2.30 11.72
CA VAL A 83 -6.84 -2.50 13.07
C VAL A 83 -7.92 -2.56 14.15
N ASN A 84 -8.96 -1.73 14.03
CA ASN A 84 -10.06 -1.68 15.01
C ASN A 84 -11.21 -2.66 14.69
N ALA A 85 -11.11 -3.46 13.63
CA ALA A 85 -12.17 -4.41 13.28
C ALA A 85 -12.10 -5.68 14.13
N SER A 86 -13.27 -6.27 14.39
CA SER A 86 -13.38 -7.57 15.07
C SER A 86 -14.34 -8.50 14.33
N GLY A 87 -14.11 -9.81 14.48
CA GLY A 87 -14.94 -10.86 13.89
C GLY A 87 -15.05 -10.79 12.36
N GLY A 88 -16.25 -11.06 11.84
CA GLY A 88 -16.52 -11.10 10.39
C GLY A 88 -16.30 -9.77 9.64
N GLY A 89 -16.14 -8.65 10.36
CA GLY A 89 -15.83 -7.35 9.76
C GLY A 89 -14.41 -7.24 9.20
N ILE A 90 -13.46 -8.03 9.73
CA ILE A 90 -12.04 -7.94 9.36
C ILE A 90 -11.85 -8.24 7.87
N ARG A 91 -12.44 -9.33 7.36
CA ARG A 91 -12.31 -9.75 5.96
C ARG A 91 -12.67 -8.63 4.98
N LYS A 92 -13.84 -8.02 5.16
CA LYS A 92 -14.30 -6.91 4.32
C LYS A 92 -13.35 -5.70 4.38
N ARG A 93 -12.78 -5.41 5.55
CA ARG A 93 -11.81 -4.30 5.70
C ARG A 93 -10.50 -4.59 5.00
N VAL A 94 -10.03 -5.83 5.07
CA VAL A 94 -8.84 -6.25 4.32
C VAL A 94 -9.09 -6.16 2.81
N GLU A 95 -10.25 -6.58 2.32
CA GLU A 95 -10.62 -6.45 0.89
C GLU A 95 -10.67 -4.97 0.45
N GLU A 96 -11.34 -4.11 1.21
CA GLU A 96 -11.39 -2.66 0.94
C GLU A 96 -9.99 -2.02 0.96
N LEU A 97 -9.14 -2.43 1.91
CA LEU A 97 -7.76 -1.96 2.03
C LEU A 97 -6.90 -2.48 0.87
N GLY A 98 -7.06 -3.74 0.47
CA GLY A 98 -6.38 -4.39 -0.65
C GLY A 98 -6.52 -3.59 -1.94
N VAL A 99 -7.73 -3.18 -2.29
CA VAL A 99 -7.96 -2.36 -3.49
C VAL A 99 -7.20 -1.02 -3.41
N LEU A 100 -7.21 -0.36 -2.26
CA LEU A 100 -6.53 0.94 -2.10
C LEU A 100 -5.02 0.82 -2.19
N ILE A 101 -4.45 -0.22 -1.59
CA ILE A 101 -3.00 -0.43 -1.60
C ILE A 101 -2.53 -0.87 -2.98
N GLY A 102 -3.38 -1.61 -3.71
CA GLY A 102 -3.17 -1.96 -5.11
C GLY A 102 -3.16 -0.73 -6.02
N ILE A 103 -4.14 0.18 -5.87
CA ILE A 103 -4.17 1.46 -6.59
C ILE A 103 -2.92 2.27 -6.27
N TYR A 104 -2.54 2.38 -4.99
CA TYR A 104 -1.34 3.10 -4.59
C TYR A 104 -0.08 2.49 -5.24
N MET A 105 0.10 1.18 -5.10
CA MET A 105 1.24 0.44 -5.62
C MET A 105 1.46 0.68 -7.11
N VAL A 106 0.45 0.44 -7.96
CA VAL A 106 0.60 0.53 -9.42
C VAL A 106 0.94 1.94 -9.93
N ASN A 107 0.76 2.96 -9.08
CA ASN A 107 1.04 4.36 -9.36
C ASN A 107 2.36 4.86 -8.73
N THR A 108 3.23 3.96 -8.25
CA THR A 108 4.53 4.33 -7.63
C THR A 108 5.72 3.91 -8.48
N THR A 109 6.81 4.67 -8.42
CA THR A 109 8.10 4.27 -9.03
C THR A 109 8.67 3.03 -8.36
N SER A 110 8.47 2.84 -7.05
CA SER A 110 8.89 1.63 -6.34
C SER A 110 8.32 0.37 -6.98
N TYR A 111 7.06 0.39 -7.44
CA TYR A 111 6.45 -0.73 -8.15
C TYR A 111 7.04 -0.90 -9.55
N GLN A 112 7.25 0.19 -10.29
CA GLN A 112 7.89 0.13 -11.62
C GLN A 112 9.29 -0.50 -11.53
N THR A 113 10.10 -0.10 -10.55
CA THR A 113 11.42 -0.68 -10.29
C THR A 113 11.32 -2.14 -9.86
N LEU A 114 10.35 -2.50 -9.01
CA LEU A 114 10.11 -3.88 -8.59
C LEU A 114 9.76 -4.78 -9.79
N CYS A 115 8.96 -4.29 -10.74
CA CYS A 115 8.61 -5.03 -11.95
C CYS A 115 9.78 -5.11 -12.96
N ALA A 116 10.61 -4.07 -13.05
CA ALA A 116 11.77 -4.03 -13.95
C ALA A 116 12.91 -4.94 -13.48
N ASN A 117 13.01 -5.17 -12.16
CA ASN A 117 13.96 -6.09 -11.58
C ASN A 117 13.46 -7.54 -11.75
N GLU A 118 13.63 -8.10 -12.95
CA GLU A 118 13.44 -9.54 -13.17
C GLU A 118 14.52 -10.33 -12.43
N LYS A 119 14.11 -11.13 -11.44
CA LYS A 119 14.86 -12.27 -10.91
C LYS A 119 13.89 -13.34 -10.45
N ASP A 120 14.29 -14.60 -10.60
CA ASP A 120 13.59 -15.78 -10.08
C ASP A 120 13.11 -15.52 -8.65
N GLY A 121 11.80 -15.50 -8.43
CA GLY A 121 11.21 -15.28 -7.11
C GLY A 121 9.89 -14.51 -7.14
N HIS A 122 9.30 -14.35 -5.95
CA HIS A 122 8.05 -13.65 -5.71
C HIS A 122 8.31 -12.17 -5.42
N ARG A 123 7.49 -11.31 -6.03
CA ARG A 123 7.57 -9.85 -5.86
C ARG A 123 6.76 -9.43 -4.65
N HIS A 124 7.40 -8.66 -3.77
CA HIS A 124 6.80 -8.13 -2.55
C HIS A 124 6.88 -6.61 -2.56
N PHE A 125 5.74 -5.96 -2.37
CA PHE A 125 5.62 -4.51 -2.27
C PHE A 125 5.16 -4.15 -0.86
N ILE A 126 5.93 -3.35 -0.13
CA ILE A 126 5.62 -3.03 1.27
C ILE A 126 5.39 -1.53 1.38
N ILE A 127 4.29 -1.16 2.03
CA ILE A 127 3.91 0.21 2.36
C ILE A 127 4.03 0.39 3.87
N LEU A 128 4.94 1.23 4.33
CA LEU A 128 4.98 1.64 5.73
C LEU A 128 4.05 2.83 5.94
N LEU A 129 3.24 2.79 7.00
CA LEU A 129 2.63 4.00 7.58
C LEU A 129 3.72 4.73 8.36
N TYR A 130 4.53 5.49 7.64
CA TYR A 130 5.69 6.16 8.20
C TYR A 130 5.27 7.44 8.92
N ARG A 131 5.53 7.50 10.22
CA ARG A 131 5.32 8.71 11.02
C ARG A 131 6.65 9.41 11.22
N ASN A 132 6.79 10.59 10.61
CA ASN A 132 7.97 11.40 10.84
C ASN A 132 7.99 11.88 12.30
N ARG A 133 9.01 11.49 13.06
CA ARG A 133 9.13 11.83 14.49
C ARG A 133 9.29 13.33 14.74
N HIS A 134 9.77 14.09 13.76
CA HIS A 134 10.03 15.52 13.87
C HIS A 134 8.84 16.39 13.45
N THR A 135 8.08 15.99 12.42
CA THR A 135 6.91 16.75 11.94
C THR A 135 5.58 16.17 12.40
N ASN A 136 5.58 14.94 12.94
CA ASN A 136 4.40 14.17 13.29
C ASN A 136 3.47 13.85 12.11
N GLU A 137 3.92 14.09 10.88
CA GLU A 137 3.15 13.79 9.68
C GLU A 137 3.23 12.30 9.33
N CYS A 138 2.07 11.71 9.03
CA CYS A 138 1.97 10.34 8.53
C CYS A 138 2.09 10.35 7.00
N THR A 139 3.03 9.59 6.46
CA THR A 139 3.27 9.45 5.02
C THR A 139 3.34 7.97 4.66
N LEU A 140 2.84 7.61 3.48
CA LEU A 140 3.03 6.26 2.96
C LEU A 140 4.43 6.11 2.38
N ARG A 141 5.20 5.15 2.88
CA ARG A 141 6.57 4.90 2.42
C ARG A 141 6.66 3.53 1.73
N PRO A 142 6.68 3.49 0.39
CA PRO A 142 6.75 2.25 -0.36
C PRO A 142 8.20 1.80 -0.57
N PHE A 143 8.42 0.49 -0.47
CA PHE A 143 9.61 -0.19 -0.98
C PHE A 143 9.23 -1.56 -1.53
N GLY A 144 10.09 -2.15 -2.33
CA GLY A 144 9.86 -3.47 -2.91
C GLY A 144 11.10 -4.34 -2.81
N LEU A 145 10.88 -5.65 -2.74
CA LEU A 145 11.93 -6.67 -2.79
C LEU A 145 11.44 -7.92 -3.49
N VAL A 146 12.38 -8.74 -3.97
CA VAL A 146 12.13 -10.06 -4.53
C VAL A 146 12.64 -11.09 -3.54
N SER A 147 11.84 -12.12 -3.24
CA SER A 147 12.19 -13.21 -2.32
C SER A 147 11.80 -14.55 -2.93
N GLN A 148 12.49 -15.63 -2.55
CA GLN A 148 12.05 -16.99 -2.89
C GLN A 148 10.79 -17.40 -2.11
N GLU A 149 10.51 -16.71 -1.00
CA GLU A 149 9.33 -16.97 -0.20
C GLU A 149 8.07 -16.40 -0.89
N PRO A 150 7.00 -17.20 -1.04
CA PRO A 150 5.75 -16.74 -1.65
C PRO A 150 5.02 -15.73 -0.78
N ILE A 151 5.21 -15.77 0.55
CA ILE A 151 4.68 -14.82 1.52
C ILE A 151 5.80 -14.51 2.52
N LEU A 152 6.07 -13.23 2.78
CA LEU A 152 7.01 -12.82 3.82
C LEU A 152 6.41 -13.00 5.21
N GLU A 153 7.23 -13.52 6.13
CA GLU A 153 6.92 -13.55 7.56
C GLU A 153 6.88 -12.14 8.15
N ALA A 154 6.08 -11.97 9.21
CA ALA A 154 5.92 -10.67 9.88
C ALA A 154 7.25 -10.14 10.43
N GLU A 155 8.06 -11.00 11.05
CA GLU A 155 9.38 -10.67 11.62
C GLU A 155 10.32 -10.13 10.54
N LEU A 156 10.29 -10.71 9.35
CA LEU A 156 11.11 -10.28 8.23
C LEU A 156 10.66 -8.91 7.70
N ILE A 157 9.34 -8.67 7.61
CA ILE A 157 8.79 -7.35 7.26
C ILE A 157 9.22 -6.30 8.28
N LYS A 158 9.18 -6.62 9.58
CA LYS A 158 9.62 -5.73 10.67
C LYS A 158 11.10 -5.38 10.53
N GLN A 159 11.97 -6.36 10.26
CA GLN A 159 13.41 -6.13 10.08
C GLN A 159 13.72 -5.22 8.87
N TYR A 160 13.06 -5.46 7.73
CA TYR A 160 13.21 -4.59 6.57
C TYR A 160 12.68 -3.18 6.84
N ALA A 161 11.54 -3.05 7.51
CA ALA A 161 10.97 -1.76 7.89
C ALA A 161 11.93 -0.98 8.79
N GLN A 162 12.52 -1.60 9.81
CA GLN A 162 13.51 -0.98 10.69
C GLN A 162 14.73 -0.49 9.91
N SER A 163 15.22 -1.29 8.96
CA SER A 163 16.35 -0.91 8.10
C SER A 163 16.03 0.30 7.22
N VAL A 164 14.82 0.34 6.65
CA VAL A 164 14.33 1.48 5.84
C VAL A 164 14.19 2.73 6.71
N ILE A 165 13.59 2.61 7.90
CA ILE A 165 13.43 3.71 8.85
C ILE A 165 14.81 4.28 9.24
N ALA A 166 15.75 3.42 9.66
CA ALA A 166 17.08 3.85 10.08
C ALA A 166 17.84 4.57 8.95
N ARG A 167 17.78 4.04 7.72
CA ARG A 167 18.37 4.71 6.55
C ARG A 167 17.72 6.07 6.30
N ASP A 168 16.39 6.14 6.33
CA ASP A 168 15.65 7.35 6.02
C ASP A 168 15.87 8.43 7.12
N GLU A 169 15.94 8.05 8.39
CA GLU A 169 16.28 8.95 9.53
C GLU A 169 17.73 9.47 9.45
N LEU A 170 18.69 8.64 9.04
CA LEU A 170 20.10 9.04 8.87
C LEU A 170 20.31 10.00 7.70
N ALA A 171 19.57 9.81 6.59
CA ALA A 171 19.76 10.57 5.37
C ALA A 171 19.16 11.99 5.45
N ASN A 172 18.04 12.18 6.16
CA ASN A 172 17.44 13.51 6.32
C ASN A 172 16.48 13.58 7.53
N PRO A 173 16.97 13.97 8.72
CA PRO A 173 16.17 14.02 9.94
C PRO A 173 14.97 14.98 9.86
N SER A 174 15.06 16.04 9.05
CA SER A 174 14.14 17.19 9.14
C SER A 174 13.17 17.35 7.96
N TYR A 175 13.25 16.53 6.91
CA TYR A 175 12.60 16.86 5.64
C TYR A 175 12.06 15.65 4.88
N PHE A 176 10.72 15.54 4.79
CA PHE A 176 10.05 14.80 3.73
C PHE A 176 8.79 15.56 3.31
N ASN A 177 8.93 16.47 2.33
CA ASN A 177 7.77 16.98 1.62
C ASN A 177 7.14 15.83 0.84
N SER A 178 5.86 15.54 1.13
CA SER A 178 4.87 14.89 0.28
C SER A 178 5.34 13.67 -0.53
N SER A 179 4.88 12.49 -0.11
CA SER A 179 4.75 11.20 -0.82
C SER A 179 5.64 10.99 -2.07
N PRO A 180 6.46 9.92 -2.17
CA PRO A 180 7.41 9.68 -3.29
C PRO A 180 6.73 9.29 -4.62
N VAL A 181 5.63 9.94 -4.95
CA VAL A 181 4.76 9.66 -6.08
C VAL A 181 5.23 10.51 -7.24
N VAL A 182 5.57 9.85 -8.33
CA VAL A 182 5.78 10.54 -9.60
C VAL A 182 4.41 10.95 -10.13
N PRO A 183 4.17 12.24 -10.41
CA PRO A 183 2.91 12.67 -11.00
C PRO A 183 2.66 11.97 -12.34
N PHE A 184 1.39 11.66 -12.64
CA PHE A 184 0.99 11.12 -13.95
C PHE A 184 1.57 12.01 -15.06
N ARG A 185 2.44 11.45 -15.91
CA ARG A 185 2.76 12.09 -17.19
C ARG A 185 1.49 12.03 -18.04
N ARG A 186 0.96 13.20 -18.40
CA ARG A 186 -0.16 13.35 -19.33
C ARG A 186 0.21 12.85 -20.71
#